data_AF-A0A3B8JJZ9-F1
#
_entry.id   AF-A0A3B8JJZ9-F1
#
_cell.length_a   1.000
_cell.length_b   1.000
_cell.length_c   1.000
_cell.angle_alpha   90.00
_cell.angle_beta   90.00
_cell.angle_gamma   90.00
#
_symmetry.space_group_name_H-M   'P 1'
#
loop_
_entity.id
_entity.type
_entity.pdbx_description
1 polymer ?
#
loop_
_entity_poly.entity_id
_entity_poly.type
_entity_poly.pdbx_seq_one_letter_code
_entity_poly.pdbx_strand_id
1 'polypeptide(L)'
;MSHFATIKTKLNNKEALVEGLKQALARKGIFINIEVLDQRRRLVNKYDEDDESFGSIVISHEVLGTPQRPNALVDVGYLWNEDHYELQIDSYDYNINRLGLAFGSLQNFNNAVQLEHDAIVLFKETLVKNYPETEWEYGEKVVAEDGTITMELTKKPQLVEAQLVEAWY
;
A
#
# COMPACT_ATOMS: atom_id res chain seq x y z
N MET A 1 23.61 2.43 18.51
CA MET A 1 22.31 1.87 18.96
C MET A 1 21.54 1.65 17.67
N SER A 2 20.90 0.50 17.47
CA SER A 2 20.10 0.31 16.25
C SER A 2 18.97 1.34 16.24
N HIS A 3 18.87 2.07 15.13
CA HIS A 3 17.91 3.13 14.86
C HIS A 3 16.65 2.54 14.24
N PHE A 4 16.79 1.51 13.40
CA PHE A 4 15.63 0.82 12.86
C PHE A 4 14.92 -0.06 13.90
N ALA A 5 13.63 0.20 14.06
CA ALA A 5 12.69 -0.73 14.65
C ALA A 5 11.99 -1.55 13.55
N THR A 6 11.90 -2.85 13.78
CA THR A 6 11.06 -3.77 13.01
C THR A 6 9.72 -3.93 13.71
N ILE A 7 8.63 -3.59 13.01
CA ILE A 7 7.27 -3.75 13.50
C ILE A 7 6.57 -4.81 12.67
N LYS A 8 6.18 -5.90 13.35
CA LYS A 8 5.30 -6.91 12.78
C LYS A 8 3.91 -6.32 12.52
N THR A 9 3.44 -6.44 11.29
CA THR A 9 2.10 -5.96 10.87
C THR A 9 1.19 -7.14 10.52
N LYS A 10 -0.06 -6.84 10.13
CA LYS A 10 -0.98 -7.82 9.51
C LYS A 10 -1.19 -7.55 8.02
N LEU A 11 -0.37 -6.68 7.44
CA LEU A 11 -0.44 -6.30 6.03
C LEU A 11 0.13 -7.46 5.22
N ASN A 12 -0.69 -8.16 4.44
CA ASN A 12 -0.31 -9.41 3.80
C ASN A 12 -0.51 -9.41 2.27
N ASN A 13 -0.93 -8.27 1.71
CA ASN A 13 -1.15 -8.12 0.28
C ASN A 13 -0.41 -6.89 -0.25
N LYS A 14 0.49 -7.09 -1.22
CA LYS A 14 1.35 -6.02 -1.79
C LYS A 14 0.53 -4.87 -2.37
N GLU A 15 -0.47 -5.19 -3.19
CA GLU A 15 -1.31 -4.20 -3.88
C GLU A 15 -2.13 -3.41 -2.86
N ALA A 16 -2.77 -4.10 -1.91
CA ALA A 16 -3.57 -3.48 -0.86
C ALA A 16 -2.72 -2.64 0.09
N LEU A 17 -1.47 -3.03 0.36
CA LEU A 17 -0.54 -2.24 1.16
C LEU A 17 -0.17 -0.94 0.44
N VAL A 18 0.24 -1.01 -0.82
CA VAL A 18 0.63 0.19 -1.60
C VAL A 18 -0.55 1.15 -1.71
N GLU A 19 -1.73 0.64 -2.06
CA GLU A 19 -2.92 1.46 -2.20
C GLU A 19 -3.42 1.97 -0.85
N GLY A 20 -3.38 1.15 0.20
CA GLY A 20 -3.74 1.54 1.56
C GLY A 20 -2.82 2.63 2.12
N LEU A 21 -1.53 2.59 1.81
CA LEU A 21 -0.58 3.67 2.11
C LEU A 21 -1.00 4.97 1.41
N LYS A 22 -1.27 4.93 0.09
CA LYS A 22 -1.69 6.13 -0.65
C LYS A 22 -2.95 6.75 -0.05
N GLN A 23 -3.95 5.94 0.26
CA GLN A 23 -5.21 6.41 0.82
C GLN A 23 -5.03 6.98 2.24
N ALA A 24 -4.31 6.26 3.11
CA ALA A 24 -4.03 6.75 4.46
C ALA A 24 -3.28 8.09 4.45
N LEU A 25 -2.30 8.25 3.56
CA LEU A 25 -1.55 9.50 3.37
C LEU A 25 -2.41 10.62 2.79
N ALA A 26 -3.22 10.32 1.77
CA ALA A 26 -4.12 11.29 1.14
C ALA A 26 -5.15 11.85 2.15
N ARG A 27 -5.66 11.04 3.07
CA ARG A 27 -6.54 11.50 4.17
C ARG A 27 -5.87 12.49 5.12
N LYS A 28 -4.54 12.54 5.13
CA LYS A 28 -3.73 13.53 5.87
C LYS A 28 -3.23 14.68 4.98
N GLY A 29 -3.68 14.74 3.73
CA GLY A 29 -3.21 15.72 2.74
C GLY A 29 -1.75 15.49 2.32
N ILE A 30 -1.23 14.27 2.49
CA ILE A 30 0.13 13.92 2.10
C ILE A 30 0.10 13.19 0.76
N PHE A 31 0.73 13.81 -0.24
CA PHE A 31 0.90 13.24 -1.58
C PHE A 31 2.39 13.10 -1.84
N ILE A 32 2.91 11.89 -1.63
CA ILE A 32 4.33 11.56 -1.78
C ILE A 32 4.49 10.33 -2.65
N ASN A 33 5.63 10.21 -3.32
CA ASN A 33 5.97 9.02 -4.08
C ASN A 33 6.24 7.84 -3.13
N ILE A 34 5.72 6.68 -3.47
CA ILE A 34 6.01 5.40 -2.81
C ILE A 34 6.73 4.53 -3.82
N GLU A 35 7.98 4.19 -3.54
CA GLU A 35 8.79 3.31 -4.36
C GLU A 35 8.33 1.87 -4.15
N VAL A 36 7.97 1.18 -5.22
CA VAL A 36 7.61 -0.24 -5.20
C VAL A 36 8.64 -0.99 -6.04
N LEU A 37 9.40 -1.86 -5.39
CA LEU A 37 10.55 -2.54 -5.97
C LEU A 37 10.28 -4.03 -6.15
N ASP A 38 10.91 -4.63 -7.16
CA ASP A 38 10.88 -6.09 -7.39
C ASP A 38 11.82 -6.82 -6.42
N GLN A 39 12.91 -6.17 -6.02
CA GLN A 39 13.88 -6.68 -5.07
C GLN A 39 14.00 -5.72 -3.88
N ARG A 40 14.25 -6.26 -2.69
CA ARG A 40 14.53 -5.44 -1.51
C ARG A 40 15.80 -4.61 -1.74
N ARG A 41 15.79 -3.36 -1.30
CA ARG A 41 16.99 -2.51 -1.21
C ARG A 41 17.30 -2.19 0.24
N ARG A 42 18.57 -1.82 0.50
CA ARG A 42 18.96 -1.23 1.78
C ARG A 42 18.25 0.11 1.96
N LEU A 43 17.73 0.33 3.15
CA LEU A 43 17.12 1.60 3.55
C LEU A 43 18.21 2.58 3.93
N VAL A 44 18.02 3.86 3.57
CA VAL A 44 18.95 4.91 3.98
C VAL A 44 18.76 5.22 5.47
N ASN A 45 19.86 5.28 6.20
CA ASN A 45 19.93 5.79 7.56
C ASN A 45 21.12 6.74 7.68
N LYS A 46 20.86 8.05 7.76
CA LYS A 46 21.90 9.08 7.89
C LYS A 46 22.35 9.30 9.34
N TYR A 47 21.77 8.62 10.33
CA TYR A 47 22.27 8.65 11.72
C TYR A 47 23.42 7.68 11.92
N ASP A 48 23.27 6.48 11.38
CA ASP A 48 24.22 5.39 11.52
C ASP A 48 24.18 4.58 10.22
N GLU A 49 25.21 4.76 9.39
CA GLU A 49 25.27 4.00 8.14
C GLU A 49 25.42 2.51 8.41
N ASP A 50 26.01 2.08 9.54
CA ASP A 50 26.23 0.66 9.83
C ASP A 50 24.94 -0.07 10.28
N ASP A 51 23.86 0.66 10.60
CA ASP A 51 22.57 0.08 10.98
C ASP A 51 21.74 -0.28 9.73
N GLU A 52 21.78 -1.56 9.36
CA GLU A 52 21.17 -2.06 8.14
C GLU A 52 19.70 -2.46 8.35
N SER A 53 18.83 -1.89 7.52
CA SER A 53 17.48 -2.41 7.29
C SER A 53 17.14 -2.42 5.80
N PHE A 54 16.11 -3.16 5.42
CA PHE A 54 15.75 -3.42 4.04
C PHE A 54 14.26 -3.22 3.79
N GLY A 55 13.90 -2.75 2.60
CA GLY A 55 12.50 -2.64 2.18
C GLY A 55 12.33 -2.88 0.68
N SER A 56 11.14 -3.36 0.30
CA SER A 56 10.71 -3.48 -1.10
C SER A 56 9.53 -2.55 -1.44
N ILE A 57 8.89 -1.95 -0.44
CA ILE A 57 8.01 -0.79 -0.59
C ILE A 57 8.61 0.31 0.29
N VAL A 58 9.01 1.43 -0.29
CA VAL A 58 9.82 2.45 0.41
C VAL A 58 9.24 3.84 0.23
N ILE A 59 9.21 4.58 1.33
CA ILE A 59 9.02 6.03 1.34
C ILE A 59 10.39 6.64 1.63
N SER A 60 10.97 7.28 0.62
CA SER A 60 12.29 7.90 0.74
C SER A 60 12.28 9.03 1.77
N HIS A 61 13.34 9.09 2.57
CA HIS A 61 13.60 10.22 3.48
C HIS A 61 13.58 11.59 2.76
N GLU A 62 13.88 11.63 1.46
CA GLU A 62 13.88 12.85 0.66
C GLU A 62 12.50 13.51 0.56
N VAL A 63 11.42 12.71 0.67
CA VAL A 63 10.03 13.21 0.61
C VAL A 63 9.37 13.35 1.98
N LEU A 64 10.08 12.99 3.05
CA LEU A 64 9.58 13.00 4.43
C LEU A 64 9.89 14.29 5.20
N GLY A 65 10.56 15.24 4.55
CA GLY A 65 10.87 16.55 5.10
C GLY A 65 9.65 17.36 5.52
N THR A 66 9.86 18.19 6.54
CA THR A 66 8.91 19.16 7.10
C THR A 66 9.50 20.58 6.97
N PRO A 67 8.72 21.66 7.11
CA PRO A 67 9.27 23.02 7.10
C PRO A 67 10.33 23.26 8.18
N GLN A 68 10.21 22.61 9.34
CA GLN A 68 11.17 22.70 10.44
C GLN A 68 12.39 21.80 10.23
N ARG A 69 12.23 20.72 9.46
CA ARG A 69 13.27 19.74 9.17
C ARG A 69 13.15 19.29 7.70
N PRO A 70 13.72 20.05 6.75
CA PRO A 70 13.52 19.80 5.33
C PRO A 70 14.10 18.48 4.86
N ASN A 71 15.07 17.93 5.59
CA ASN A 71 15.69 16.64 5.31
C ASN A 71 15.35 15.67 6.45
N ALA A 72 14.40 14.76 6.23
CA ALA A 72 14.34 13.56 7.05
C ALA A 72 15.60 12.72 6.79
N LEU A 73 15.99 11.88 7.76
CA LEU A 73 17.28 11.19 7.70
C LEU A 73 17.16 9.70 7.43
N VAL A 74 15.96 9.13 7.58
CA VAL A 74 15.76 7.68 7.52
C VAL A 74 14.61 7.35 6.59
N ASP A 75 14.81 6.37 5.72
CA ASP A 75 13.74 5.82 4.88
C ASP A 75 12.73 5.05 5.74
N VAL A 76 11.47 5.03 5.30
CA VAL A 76 10.45 4.13 5.87
C VAL A 76 10.21 3.01 4.88
N GLY A 77 10.39 1.76 5.31
CA GLY A 77 10.30 0.61 4.43
C GLY A 77 9.29 -0.43 4.90
N TYR A 78 8.76 -1.20 3.96
CA TYR A 78 8.09 -2.46 4.24
C TYR A 78 8.84 -3.60 3.57
N LEU A 79 9.01 -4.70 4.29
CA LEU A 79 9.69 -5.90 3.82
C LEU A 79 8.79 -7.12 3.99
N TRP A 80 8.64 -7.93 2.95
CA TRP A 80 7.91 -9.19 3.06
C TRP A 80 8.68 -10.16 3.96
N ASN A 81 7.99 -10.70 4.96
CA ASN A 81 8.47 -11.76 5.84
C ASN A 81 7.40 -12.86 5.92
N GLU A 82 7.63 -13.95 5.19
CA GLU A 82 6.81 -15.17 5.11
C GLU A 82 5.36 -14.95 4.66
N ASP A 83 4.52 -14.39 5.51
CA ASP A 83 3.07 -14.22 5.37
C ASP A 83 2.58 -12.78 5.59
N HIS A 84 3.49 -11.84 5.93
CA HIS A 84 3.14 -10.45 6.18
C HIS A 84 4.29 -9.51 5.80
N TYR A 85 3.98 -8.22 5.70
CA TYR A 85 4.97 -7.16 5.60
C TYR A 85 5.38 -6.69 7.00
N GLU A 86 6.67 -6.53 7.22
CA GLU A 86 7.24 -5.88 8.39
C GLU A 86 7.56 -4.43 8.07
N LEU A 87 7.16 -3.52 8.95
CA LEU A 87 7.49 -2.10 8.85
C LEU A 87 8.86 -1.86 9.47
N GLN A 88 9.76 -1.29 8.68
CA GLN A 88 11.12 -0.90 9.02
C GLN A 88 11.17 0.62 9.17
N ILE A 89 11.45 1.11 10.38
CA ILE A 89 11.38 2.55 10.65
C ILE A 89 12.21 2.96 11.86
N ASP A 90 12.86 4.13 11.81
CA ASP A 90 13.44 4.76 13.00
C ASP A 90 12.38 5.58 13.74
N SER A 91 12.13 5.21 15.00
CA SER A 91 11.08 5.82 15.82
C SER A 91 11.36 7.29 16.14
N TYR A 92 12.64 7.68 16.23
CA TYR A 92 13.01 9.06 16.51
C TYR A 92 12.74 9.95 15.30
N ASP A 93 13.23 9.57 14.12
CA ASP A 93 13.03 10.26 12.84
C ASP A 93 11.55 10.34 12.50
N TYR A 94 10.81 9.24 12.70
CA TYR A 94 9.36 9.21 12.53
C TYR A 94 8.67 10.35 13.28
N ASN A 95 8.94 10.50 14.58
CA ASN A 95 8.24 11.48 15.43
C ASN A 95 8.40 12.94 14.98
N ILE A 96 9.44 13.25 14.21
CA ILE A 96 9.77 14.60 13.79
C ILE A 96 9.72 14.79 12.26
N ASN A 97 9.43 13.73 11.50
CA ASN A 97 9.22 13.80 10.06
C ASN A 97 7.73 13.98 9.71
N ARG A 98 7.44 14.11 8.42
CA ARG A 98 6.09 14.40 7.91
C ARG A 98 5.05 13.37 8.36
N LEU A 99 5.41 12.09 8.50
CA LEU A 99 4.48 11.04 8.93
C LEU A 99 4.15 11.18 10.42
N GLY A 100 5.15 11.35 11.29
CA GLY A 100 4.90 11.53 12.71
C GLY A 100 4.07 12.79 13.00
N LEU A 101 4.34 13.89 12.31
CA LEU A 101 3.54 15.11 12.48
C LEU A 101 2.07 14.93 12.05
N ALA A 102 1.78 14.09 11.06
CA ALA A 102 0.43 13.91 10.54
C ALA A 102 -0.40 12.84 11.27
N PHE A 103 0.26 11.78 11.76
CA PHE A 103 -0.40 10.64 12.42
C PHE A 103 -0.20 10.63 13.95
N GLY A 104 0.75 11.41 14.45
CA GLY A 104 1.07 11.57 15.87
C GLY A 104 1.91 10.43 16.43
N SER A 105 1.43 9.19 16.30
CA SER A 105 2.13 8.00 16.80
C SER A 105 2.28 6.94 15.73
N LEU A 106 3.34 6.15 15.85
CA LEU A 106 3.63 5.07 14.91
C LEU A 106 2.51 4.02 14.87
N GLN A 107 1.86 3.78 16.02
CA GLN A 107 0.68 2.93 16.10
C GLN A 107 -0.49 3.49 15.30
N ASN A 108 -0.73 4.81 15.35
CA ASN A 108 -1.80 5.43 14.57
C ASN A 108 -1.53 5.37 13.07
N PHE A 109 -0.27 5.58 12.66
CA PHE A 109 0.12 5.41 11.25
C PHE A 109 -0.10 3.97 10.80
N ASN A 110 0.41 2.99 11.55
CA ASN A 110 0.23 1.58 11.21
C ASN A 110 -1.25 1.17 11.18
N ASN A 111 -2.06 1.63 12.14
CA ASN A 111 -3.50 1.38 12.16
C ASN A 111 -4.23 1.99 10.96
N ALA A 112 -3.85 3.20 10.55
CA ALA A 112 -4.45 3.85 9.39
C ALA A 112 -4.16 3.07 8.10
N VAL A 113 -2.91 2.62 7.91
CA VAL A 113 -2.54 1.79 6.76
C VAL A 113 -3.27 0.43 6.81
N GLN A 114 -3.35 -0.19 7.98
CA GLN A 114 -4.05 -1.46 8.18
C GLN A 114 -5.54 -1.34 7.82
N LEU A 115 -6.21 -0.27 8.25
CA LEU A 115 -7.63 -0.06 7.97
C LEU A 115 -7.90 0.00 6.46
N GLU A 116 -7.10 0.77 5.71
CA GLU A 116 -7.27 0.89 4.26
C GLU A 116 -6.90 -0.42 3.55
N HIS A 117 -5.82 -1.08 3.99
CA HIS A 117 -5.44 -2.39 3.48
C HIS A 117 -6.59 -3.40 3.62
N ASP A 118 -7.18 -3.51 4.81
CA ASP A 118 -8.25 -4.46 5.10
C ASP A 118 -9.51 -4.15 4.30
N ALA A 119 -9.84 -2.87 4.12
CA ALA A 119 -10.95 -2.45 3.27
C ALA A 119 -10.74 -2.87 1.81
N ILE A 120 -9.51 -2.73 1.30
CA ILE A 120 -9.16 -3.10 -0.09
C ILE A 120 -9.18 -4.62 -0.27
N VAL A 121 -8.64 -5.38 0.67
CA VAL A 121 -8.68 -6.86 0.65
C VAL A 121 -10.13 -7.33 0.67
N LEU A 122 -10.93 -6.84 1.61
CA LEU A 122 -12.34 -7.20 1.73
C LEU A 122 -13.14 -6.86 0.48
N PHE A 123 -12.88 -5.69 -0.12
CA PHE A 123 -13.51 -5.29 -1.38
C PHE A 123 -13.18 -6.29 -2.50
N LYS A 124 -11.90 -6.66 -2.66
CA LYS A 124 -11.45 -7.60 -3.70
C LYS A 124 -12.04 -8.99 -3.49
N GLU A 125 -12.07 -9.48 -2.25
CA GLU A 125 -12.68 -10.78 -1.92
C GLU A 125 -14.19 -10.78 -2.20
N THR A 126 -14.89 -9.72 -1.78
CA THR A 126 -16.34 -9.57 -2.01
C THR A 126 -16.66 -9.49 -3.49
N LEU A 127 -15.84 -8.76 -4.24
CA LEU A 127 -15.96 -8.60 -5.68
C LEU A 127 -15.82 -9.96 -6.39
N VAL A 128 -14.73 -10.67 -6.16
CA VAL A 128 -14.46 -11.98 -6.79
C VAL A 128 -15.54 -13.00 -6.42
N LYS A 129 -16.05 -12.97 -5.19
CA LYS A 129 -17.11 -13.87 -4.74
C LYS A 129 -18.43 -13.64 -5.47
N ASN A 130 -18.82 -12.38 -5.68
CA ASN A 130 -20.13 -12.04 -6.24
C ASN A 130 -20.10 -11.89 -7.77
N TYR A 131 -18.94 -11.57 -8.33
CA TYR A 131 -18.74 -11.26 -9.74
C TYR A 131 -17.44 -11.93 -10.24
N PRO A 132 -17.38 -13.26 -10.32
CA PRO A 132 -16.14 -13.96 -10.62
C PRO A 132 -15.57 -13.57 -11.99
N GLU A 133 -14.24 -13.50 -12.10
CA GLU A 133 -13.52 -13.14 -13.34
C GLU A 133 -13.79 -14.10 -14.51
N THR A 134 -14.31 -15.29 -14.25
CA THR A 134 -14.76 -16.23 -15.29
C THR A 134 -15.98 -15.72 -16.04
N GLU A 135 -16.81 -14.90 -15.39
CA GLU A 135 -18.07 -14.38 -15.93
C GLU A 135 -18.04 -12.86 -16.17
N TRP A 136 -17.13 -12.15 -15.51
CA TRP A 136 -17.07 -10.69 -15.53
C TRP A 136 -15.66 -10.20 -15.88
N GLU A 137 -15.62 -9.07 -16.59
CA GLU A 137 -14.42 -8.24 -16.77
C GLU A 137 -14.54 -7.02 -15.86
N TYR A 138 -13.46 -6.72 -15.15
CA TYR A 138 -13.38 -5.57 -14.25
C TYR A 138 -12.79 -4.39 -15.02
N GLY A 139 -13.52 -3.28 -15.04
CA GLY A 139 -13.06 -2.01 -15.60
C GLY A 139 -12.12 -1.27 -14.65
N GLU A 140 -11.85 -0.01 -14.98
CA GLU A 140 -11.02 0.86 -14.15
C GLU A 140 -11.68 1.13 -12.79
N LYS A 141 -10.89 1.04 -11.72
CA LYS A 141 -11.31 1.42 -10.37
C LYS A 141 -11.16 2.93 -10.21
N VAL A 142 -12.25 3.62 -9.94
CA VAL A 142 -12.28 5.04 -9.61
C VAL A 142 -12.46 5.21 -8.11
N VAL A 143 -11.54 5.93 -7.47
CA VAL A 143 -11.65 6.29 -6.04
C VAL A 143 -11.99 7.77 -5.95
N ALA A 144 -13.17 8.09 -5.43
CA ALA A 144 -13.60 9.46 -5.20
C ALA A 144 -12.91 10.07 -3.96
N GLU A 145 -12.95 11.40 -3.84
CA GLU A 145 -12.32 12.14 -2.71
C GLU A 145 -12.90 11.74 -1.34
N ASP A 146 -14.15 11.30 -1.30
CA ASP A 146 -14.81 10.83 -0.07
C ASP A 146 -14.43 9.37 0.30
N GLY A 147 -13.58 8.73 -0.51
CA GLY A 147 -13.16 7.34 -0.35
C GLY A 147 -14.12 6.33 -0.99
N THR A 148 -15.17 6.77 -1.69
CA THR A 148 -16.05 5.87 -2.44
C THR A 148 -15.27 5.22 -3.58
N ILE A 149 -15.32 3.89 -3.63
CA ILE A 149 -14.72 3.09 -4.70
C ILE A 149 -15.82 2.69 -5.67
N THR A 150 -15.67 3.09 -6.93
CA THR A 150 -16.55 2.69 -8.04
C THR A 150 -15.74 1.88 -9.04
N MET A 151 -16.32 0.84 -9.61
CA MET A 151 -15.67 0.04 -10.64
C MET A 151 -16.72 -0.49 -11.60
N GLU A 152 -16.44 -0.36 -12.90
CA GLU A 152 -17.32 -0.89 -13.94
C GLU A 152 -17.16 -2.41 -14.05
N LEU A 153 -18.27 -3.12 -14.26
CA LEU A 153 -18.30 -4.56 -14.44
C LEU A 153 -18.98 -4.89 -15.76
N THR A 154 -18.25 -5.52 -16.67
CA THR A 154 -18.79 -5.98 -17.95
C THR A 154 -18.99 -7.48 -17.93
N LYS A 155 -20.21 -7.95 -18.17
CA LYS A 155 -20.49 -9.39 -18.23
C LYS A 155 -19.92 -9.97 -19.53
N LYS A 156 -19.10 -11.02 -19.41
CA LYS A 156 -18.54 -11.72 -20.57
C LYS A 156 -19.66 -12.38 -21.37
N PRO A 157 -19.59 -12.35 -22.72
CA PRO A 157 -20.57 -13.06 -23.54
C PRO A 157 -20.50 -14.56 -23.25
N GLN A 158 -21.61 -15.13 -22.79
CA GLN A 158 -21.75 -16.58 -22.66
C GLN A 158 -22.08 -17.13 -24.05
N LEU A 159 -21.18 -17.91 -24.64
CA LEU A 159 -21.47 -18.70 -25.83
C LEU A 159 -22.55 -19.72 -25.44
N VAL A 160 -23.80 -19.45 -25.82
CA VAL A 160 -24.86 -20.45 -25.75
C VAL A 160 -24.64 -21.39 -26.94
N GLU A 161 -24.36 -22.67 -26.69
CA GLU A 161 -24.13 -23.70 -27.71
C GLU A 161 -25.23 -23.77 -28.80
N ALA A 162 -26.41 -23.21 -28.54
CA ALA A 162 -27.49 -23.07 -29.51
C ALA A 162 -27.13 -22.20 -30.75
N GLN A 163 -26.07 -21.39 -30.71
CA GLN A 163 -25.64 -20.58 -31.86
C GLN A 163 -24.65 -21.29 -32.80
N LEU A 164 -24.17 -22.49 -32.47
CA LEU A 164 -23.27 -23.26 -33.34
C LEU A 164 -24.01 -24.13 -34.36
N VAL A 165 -25.33 -24.28 -34.24
CA VAL A 165 -26.13 -25.17 -35.12
C VAL A 165 -26.66 -24.47 -36.37
N GLU A 166 -26.79 -23.14 -36.38
CA GLU A 166 -27.31 -22.39 -37.54
C GLU A 166 -26.22 -21.87 -38.50
N ALA A 167 -24.94 -22.06 -38.19
CA ALA A 167 -23.83 -21.63 -39.07
C ALA A 167 -23.41 -22.69 -40.12
N TRP A 168 -24.10 -23.83 -40.19
CA TRP A 168 -23.75 -24.98 -41.06
C TRP A 168 -24.92 -25.55 -41.87
N TYR A 169 -25.91 -24.73 -42.26
CA TYR A 169 -26.93 -25.11 -43.25
C TYR A 169 -27.06 -24.09 -44.36
#